data_AF-A0A349DAE2-F1
#
_entry.id   AF-A0A349DAE2-F1
#
_cell.length_a   1.000
_cell.length_b   1.000
_cell.length_c   1.000
_cell.angle_alpha   90.00
_cell.angle_beta   90.00
_cell.angle_gamma   90.00
#
_symmetry.space_group_name_H-M   'P 1'
#
loop_
_entity.id
_entity.type
_entity.pdbx_description
1 polymer ?
#
loop_
_entity_poly.entity_id
_entity_poly.type
_entity_poly.pdbx_seq_one_letter_code
_entity_poly.pdbx_strand_id
1 'polypeptide(L)'
;FVRQQKALGKTEGFIEEMMSGQKVVKVFNHEKESCNDFDKINGELFKEASKANSFANILMPIMGNIGNILYVCIAFIGGLLILSPNVHNLSFSGQALGIAVVVPFLNMTRQFTNNISQISQHINSIVMALAGADRVFDLMDEEPEVDNGYVTLVNAKEVDGQLVECKERTGVWAWKHPHEDGSVTYTRLMGDVRMEHMDFGYTPDKIVLHDISLFAEPGQKVAFVGATGAGKTTITNLINRFYDVADGKIRYDGININKIKKDDLRHSLGIVLQETNLFTGTVMENIRYGKLDATDEECIAAAKLANADEFIRMLPEGYNTMLTSNGGNLSQGQRQLLAIARAAVADPPVMILDEATSSIDTRTETIVQKGMDALMKGRTVFVIAHRLSTIQNSDVIMVLDHGRIIERGSHDSLIAEQGRYYQLYTGSFDKKEA
;
A
#
# COMPACT_ATOMS: atom_id res chain seq x y z
N PHE A 1 5.39 -24.35 -21.83
CA PHE A 1 5.89 -23.13 -21.18
C PHE A 1 4.86 -22.46 -20.28
N VAL A 2 3.74 -21.92 -20.78
CA VAL A 2 2.72 -21.31 -19.89
C VAL A 2 2.23 -22.26 -18.77
N ARG A 3 1.97 -23.53 -19.09
CA ARG A 3 1.58 -24.53 -18.07
C ARG A 3 2.67 -24.82 -17.04
N GLN A 4 3.94 -24.87 -17.48
CA GLN A 4 5.09 -25.00 -16.59
C GLN A 4 5.20 -23.80 -15.65
N GLN A 5 4.99 -22.59 -16.15
CA GLN A 5 5.05 -21.37 -15.34
C GLN A 5 3.92 -21.32 -14.30
N LYS A 6 2.71 -21.75 -14.67
CA LYS A 6 1.60 -21.92 -13.71
C LYS A 6 1.92 -22.96 -12.64
N ALA A 7 2.50 -24.10 -13.03
CA ALA A 7 2.90 -25.13 -12.07
C ALA A 7 4.02 -24.65 -11.13
N LEU A 8 4.99 -23.88 -11.65
CA LEU A 8 6.05 -23.29 -10.84
C LEU A 8 5.50 -22.31 -9.80
N GLY A 9 4.62 -21.39 -10.20
CA GLY A 9 4.00 -20.44 -9.27
C GLY A 9 3.19 -21.13 -8.18
N LYS A 10 2.52 -22.25 -8.49
CA LYS A 10 1.83 -23.08 -7.49
C LYS A 10 2.80 -23.72 -6.49
N THR A 11 3.95 -24.21 -6.97
CA THR A 11 5.00 -24.75 -6.09
C THR A 11 5.60 -23.67 -5.19
N GLU A 12 5.92 -22.50 -5.73
CA GLU A 12 6.48 -21.37 -4.96
C GLU A 12 5.50 -20.89 -3.90
N GLY A 13 4.21 -20.71 -4.26
CA GLY A 13 3.18 -20.32 -3.30
C GLY A 13 3.00 -21.33 -2.16
N PHE A 14 3.05 -22.62 -2.46
CA PHE A 14 3.01 -23.67 -1.42
C PHE A 14 4.23 -23.60 -0.49
N ILE A 15 5.44 -23.42 -1.04
CA ILE A 15 6.66 -23.29 -0.24
C ILE A 15 6.56 -22.08 0.69
N GLU A 16 6.11 -20.93 0.18
CA GLU A 16 5.96 -19.70 0.95
C GLU A 16 4.95 -19.87 2.10
N GLU A 17 3.81 -20.50 1.83
CA GLU A 17 2.79 -20.80 2.84
C GLU A 17 3.33 -21.73 3.93
N MET A 18 4.00 -22.83 3.55
CA MET A 18 4.57 -23.80 4.51
C MET A 18 5.70 -23.20 5.34
N MET A 19 6.55 -22.36 4.75
CA MET A 19 7.64 -21.67 5.45
C MET A 19 7.10 -20.65 6.45
N SER A 20 6.12 -19.85 6.05
CA SER A 20 5.46 -18.87 6.92
C SER A 20 4.66 -19.54 8.04
N GLY A 21 4.01 -20.67 7.72
CA GLY A 21 3.20 -21.47 8.63
C GLY A 21 3.94 -22.56 9.41
N GLN A 22 5.27 -22.62 9.35
CA GLN A 22 6.05 -23.75 9.86
C GLN A 22 5.74 -24.11 11.32
N LYS A 23 5.51 -23.11 12.18
CA LYS A 23 5.14 -23.33 13.58
C LYS A 23 3.81 -24.10 13.70
N VAL A 24 2.82 -23.72 12.90
CA VAL A 24 1.50 -24.37 12.88
C VAL A 24 1.66 -25.81 12.43
N VAL A 25 2.36 -26.03 11.30
CA VAL A 25 2.61 -27.38 10.77
C VAL A 25 3.24 -28.30 11.82
N LYS A 26 4.26 -27.81 12.54
CA LYS A 26 4.92 -28.58 13.61
C LYS A 26 4.06 -28.81 14.84
N VAL A 27 3.31 -27.81 15.29
CA VAL A 27 2.44 -27.94 16.48
C VAL A 27 1.34 -28.97 16.24
N PHE A 28 0.79 -29.02 15.03
CA PHE A 28 -0.24 -29.98 14.67
C PHE A 28 0.32 -31.34 14.20
N ASN A 29 1.65 -31.50 14.07
CA ASN A 29 2.33 -32.68 13.51
C ASN A 29 1.91 -33.03 12.07
N HIS A 30 1.68 -31.99 11.24
CA HIS A 30 1.25 -32.13 9.84
C HIS A 30 2.43 -32.25 8.85
N GLU A 31 3.67 -32.42 9.31
CA GLU A 31 4.85 -32.40 8.42
C GLU A 31 4.77 -33.47 7.33
N LYS A 32 4.31 -34.68 7.67
CA LYS A 32 4.18 -35.77 6.69
C LYS A 32 3.12 -35.47 5.63
N GLU A 33 2.01 -34.86 6.03
CA GLU A 33 0.94 -34.49 5.11
C GLU A 33 1.40 -33.38 4.18
N SER A 34 2.02 -32.33 4.72
CA SER A 34 2.62 -31.24 3.94
C SER A 34 3.68 -31.74 2.95
N CYS A 35 4.53 -32.70 3.34
CA CYS A 35 5.48 -33.33 2.43
C CYS A 35 4.79 -34.10 1.30
N ASN A 36 3.73 -34.87 1.61
CA ASN A 36 2.98 -35.60 0.60
C ASN A 36 2.27 -34.66 -0.39
N ASP A 37 1.75 -33.52 0.08
CA ASP A 37 1.13 -32.52 -0.77
C ASP A 37 2.16 -31.79 -1.62
N PHE A 38 3.33 -31.47 -1.05
CA PHE A 38 4.46 -30.96 -1.80
C PHE A 38 4.86 -31.92 -2.92
N ASP A 39 4.95 -33.23 -2.65
CA ASP A 39 5.32 -34.23 -3.65
C ASP A 39 4.33 -34.28 -4.83
N LYS A 40 3.03 -34.09 -4.57
CA LYS A 40 2.01 -34.00 -5.64
C LYS A 40 2.25 -32.77 -6.53
N ILE A 41 2.48 -31.61 -5.92
CA ILE A 41 2.67 -30.34 -6.64
C ILE A 41 4.00 -30.37 -7.41
N ASN A 42 5.06 -30.86 -6.76
CA ASN A 42 6.37 -31.05 -7.38
C ASN A 42 6.31 -32.05 -8.54
N GLY A 43 5.53 -33.12 -8.40
CA GLY A 43 5.27 -34.07 -9.48
C GLY A 43 4.54 -33.46 -10.68
N GLU A 44 3.60 -32.53 -10.45
CA GLU A 44 2.93 -31.75 -11.50
C GLU A 44 3.93 -30.83 -12.23
N LEU A 45 4.75 -30.10 -11.49
CA LEU A 45 5.83 -29.27 -12.03
C LEU A 45 6.80 -30.10 -12.86
N PHE A 46 7.24 -31.26 -12.34
CA PHE A 46 8.13 -32.17 -13.07
C PHE A 46 7.51 -32.61 -14.40
N LYS A 47 6.24 -33.04 -14.42
CA LYS A 47 5.56 -33.47 -15.66
C LYS A 47 5.47 -32.35 -16.68
N GLU A 48 5.06 -31.16 -16.27
CA GLU A 48 4.90 -30.03 -17.18
C GLU A 48 6.25 -29.46 -17.66
N ALA A 49 7.26 -29.42 -16.79
CA ALA A 49 8.62 -29.05 -17.15
C ALA A 49 9.27 -30.09 -18.07
N SER A 50 9.08 -31.38 -17.79
CA SER A 50 9.59 -32.48 -18.63
C SER A 50 9.00 -32.40 -20.04
N LYS A 51 7.68 -32.26 -20.18
CA LYS A 51 7.05 -32.08 -21.51
C LYS A 51 7.61 -30.85 -22.22
N ALA A 52 7.67 -29.70 -21.54
CA ALA A 52 8.17 -28.45 -22.13
C ALA A 52 9.63 -28.59 -22.61
N ASN A 53 10.50 -29.18 -21.78
CA ASN A 53 11.90 -29.42 -22.11
C ASN A 53 12.08 -30.49 -23.19
N SER A 54 11.26 -31.55 -23.21
CA SER A 54 11.28 -32.54 -24.29
C SER A 54 10.95 -31.90 -25.64
N PHE A 55 9.92 -31.06 -25.71
CA PHE A 55 9.60 -30.31 -26.93
C PHE A 55 10.76 -29.37 -27.35
N ALA A 56 11.37 -28.65 -26.40
CA ALA A 56 12.51 -27.78 -26.69
C ALA A 56 13.75 -28.56 -27.18
N ASN A 57 14.05 -29.68 -26.53
CA ASN A 57 15.24 -30.48 -26.81
C ASN A 57 15.11 -31.30 -28.10
N ILE A 58 13.90 -31.68 -28.52
CA ILE A 58 13.66 -32.34 -29.82
C ILE A 58 13.93 -31.38 -30.99
N LEU A 59 13.75 -30.08 -30.79
CA LEU A 59 13.92 -29.08 -31.84
C LEU A 59 15.38 -29.04 -32.35
N MET A 60 16.38 -29.18 -31.48
CA MET A 60 17.80 -29.08 -31.85
C MET A 60 18.25 -30.23 -32.79
N PRO A 61 18.00 -31.51 -32.50
CA PRO A 61 18.27 -32.62 -33.42
C PRO A 61 17.51 -32.52 -34.74
N ILE A 62 16.25 -32.07 -34.71
CA ILE A 62 15.46 -31.86 -35.94
C ILE A 62 16.12 -30.79 -36.82
N MET A 63 16.47 -29.64 -36.23
CA MET A 63 17.16 -28.57 -36.94
C MET A 63 18.50 -29.06 -37.49
N GLY A 64 19.31 -29.77 -36.70
CA GLY A 64 20.58 -30.35 -37.15
C GLY A 64 20.41 -31.31 -38.34
N ASN A 65 19.40 -32.19 -38.30
CA ASN A 65 19.10 -33.12 -39.39
C ASN A 65 18.59 -32.42 -40.65
N ILE A 66 17.75 -31.39 -40.52
CA ILE A 66 17.35 -30.55 -41.66
C ILE A 66 18.59 -29.92 -42.31
N GLY A 67 19.54 -29.42 -41.52
CA GLY A 67 20.81 -28.90 -42.01
C GLY A 67 21.64 -29.94 -42.76
N ASN A 68 21.70 -31.18 -42.26
CA ASN A 68 22.39 -32.29 -42.93
C ASN A 68 21.72 -32.70 -44.24
N ILE A 69 20.38 -32.78 -44.28
CA ILE A 69 19.63 -33.10 -45.50
C ILE A 69 19.85 -32.01 -46.55
N LEU A 70 19.71 -30.74 -46.17
CA LEU A 70 20.01 -29.60 -47.06
C LEU A 70 21.44 -29.65 -47.58
N TYR A 71 22.41 -29.98 -46.72
CA TYR A 71 23.82 -30.12 -47.11
C TYR A 71 24.00 -31.20 -48.19
N VAL A 72 23.38 -32.37 -48.02
CA VAL A 72 23.42 -33.46 -49.01
C VAL A 72 22.75 -33.04 -50.32
N CYS A 73 21.58 -32.40 -50.25
CA CYS A 73 20.87 -31.92 -51.45
C CYS A 73 21.72 -30.91 -52.23
N ILE A 74 22.34 -29.95 -51.55
CA ILE A 74 23.18 -28.92 -52.19
C ILE A 74 24.48 -29.53 -52.73
N ALA A 75 25.07 -30.50 -52.04
CA ALA A 75 26.24 -31.22 -52.55
C ALA A 75 25.91 -32.02 -53.81
N PHE A 76 24.76 -32.70 -53.82
CA PHE A 76 24.30 -33.51 -54.95
C PHE A 76 23.94 -32.64 -56.17
N ILE A 77 23.11 -31.60 -55.96
CA ILE A 77 22.72 -30.66 -57.02
C ILE A 77 23.96 -29.88 -57.50
N GLY A 78 24.80 -29.39 -56.59
CA GLY A 78 26.04 -28.69 -56.92
C GLY A 78 27.01 -29.57 -57.73
N GLY A 79 27.14 -30.85 -57.39
CA GLY A 79 27.92 -31.82 -58.16
C GLY A 79 27.36 -32.05 -59.57
N LEU A 80 26.05 -32.22 -59.71
CA LEU A 80 25.38 -32.32 -61.02
C LEU A 80 25.56 -31.07 -61.88
N LEU A 81 25.50 -29.88 -61.27
CA LEU A 81 25.68 -28.60 -61.95
C LEU A 81 27.13 -28.39 -62.43
N ILE A 82 28.13 -28.83 -61.65
CA ILE A 82 29.54 -28.78 -62.05
C ILE A 82 29.82 -29.70 -63.26
N LEU A 83 29.16 -30.86 -63.31
CA LEU A 83 29.33 -31.85 -64.39
C LEU A 83 28.53 -31.50 -65.66
N SER A 84 27.59 -30.55 -65.58
CA SER A 84 26.72 -30.17 -66.70
C SER A 84 27.38 -29.08 -67.56
N PRO A 85 27.71 -29.34 -68.85
CA PRO A 85 28.53 -28.43 -69.66
C PRO A 85 27.91 -27.05 -69.98
N ASN A 86 26.60 -26.88 -69.78
CA ASN A 86 25.83 -25.71 -70.22
C ASN A 86 25.31 -24.82 -69.06
N VAL A 87 25.77 -25.03 -67.83
CA VAL A 87 25.32 -24.19 -66.70
C VAL A 87 26.39 -23.18 -66.32
N HIS A 88 26.20 -21.96 -66.81
CA HIS A 88 26.97 -20.81 -66.37
C HIS A 88 26.51 -20.38 -64.97
N ASN A 89 27.46 -19.95 -64.14
CA ASN A 89 27.17 -19.30 -62.87
C ASN A 89 26.34 -18.03 -63.15
N LEU A 90 25.27 -17.80 -62.38
CA LEU A 90 24.46 -16.56 -62.38
C LEU A 90 25.23 -15.32 -61.88
N SER A 91 26.51 -15.47 -61.57
CA SER A 91 27.47 -14.41 -61.28
C SER A 91 27.69 -13.47 -62.47
N PHE A 92 27.92 -12.19 -62.18
CA PHE A 92 28.37 -11.17 -63.15
C PHE A 92 29.63 -11.57 -63.95
N SER A 93 30.40 -12.56 -63.49
CA SER A 93 31.59 -13.06 -64.17
C SER A 93 31.33 -14.08 -65.29
N GLY A 94 30.12 -14.64 -65.42
CA GLY A 94 29.75 -15.61 -66.46
C GLY A 94 30.53 -16.94 -66.46
N GLN A 95 31.37 -17.17 -65.44
CA GLN A 95 32.20 -18.37 -65.34
C GLN A 95 31.37 -19.64 -65.09
N ALA A 96 31.87 -20.80 -65.50
CA ALA A 96 31.23 -22.08 -65.21
C ALA A 96 31.14 -22.31 -63.69
N LEU A 97 30.03 -22.93 -63.26
CA LEU A 97 29.80 -23.26 -61.85
C LEU A 97 30.87 -24.27 -61.39
N GLY A 98 31.76 -23.84 -60.49
CA GLY A 98 32.90 -24.63 -60.03
C GLY A 98 32.85 -24.96 -58.54
N ILE A 99 33.80 -25.79 -58.09
CA ILE A 99 33.96 -26.18 -56.68
C ILE A 99 34.08 -24.95 -55.76
N ALA A 100 34.75 -23.89 -56.24
CA ALA A 100 34.93 -22.63 -55.52
C ALA A 100 33.60 -21.91 -55.21
N VAL A 101 32.51 -22.21 -55.93
CA VAL A 101 31.18 -21.64 -55.69
C VAL A 101 30.35 -22.57 -54.79
N VAL A 102 30.37 -23.88 -55.04
CA VAL A 102 29.54 -24.85 -54.30
C VAL A 102 29.99 -24.99 -52.84
N VAL A 103 31.30 -24.96 -52.55
CA VAL A 103 31.82 -25.09 -51.17
C VAL A 103 31.34 -23.96 -50.24
N PRO A 104 31.37 -22.67 -50.63
CA PRO A 104 30.73 -21.60 -49.86
C PRO A 104 29.23 -21.82 -49.61
N PHE A 105 28.46 -22.28 -50.60
CA PHE A 105 27.03 -22.57 -50.45
C PHE A 105 26.76 -23.68 -49.41
N LEU A 106 27.59 -24.72 -49.38
CA LEU A 106 27.52 -25.78 -48.38
C LEU A 106 27.74 -25.25 -46.95
N ASN A 107 28.68 -24.31 -46.77
CA ASN A 107 28.89 -23.66 -45.48
C ASN A 107 27.72 -22.74 -45.09
N MET A 108 27.20 -21.95 -46.03
CA MET A 108 26.01 -21.11 -45.81
C MET A 108 24.80 -21.92 -45.36
N THR A 109 24.65 -23.15 -45.85
CA THR A 109 23.56 -24.06 -45.47
C THR A 109 23.58 -24.40 -43.98
N ARG A 110 24.76 -24.71 -43.44
CA ARG A 110 24.93 -24.96 -42.00
C ARG A 110 24.71 -23.69 -41.19
N GLN A 111 25.22 -22.55 -41.68
CA GLN A 111 25.04 -21.25 -41.02
C GLN A 111 23.56 -20.86 -40.92
N PHE A 112 22.79 -21.05 -42.00
CA PHE A 112 21.35 -20.79 -42.03
C PHE A 112 20.60 -21.62 -41.00
N THR A 113 20.88 -22.92 -40.95
CA THR A 113 20.25 -23.86 -40.00
C THR A 113 20.56 -23.49 -38.54
N ASN A 114 21.82 -23.13 -38.26
CA ASN A 114 22.25 -22.69 -36.93
C ASN A 114 21.55 -21.39 -36.51
N ASN A 115 21.44 -20.42 -37.41
CA ASN A 115 20.77 -19.14 -37.12
C ASN A 115 19.28 -19.34 -36.78
N ILE A 116 18.57 -20.22 -37.50
CA ILE A 116 17.16 -20.55 -37.19
C ILE A 116 17.05 -21.20 -35.81
N SER A 117 17.99 -22.08 -35.46
CA SER A 117 18.00 -22.71 -34.13
C SER A 117 18.22 -21.68 -33.02
N GLN A 118 19.07 -20.67 -33.23
CA GLN A 118 19.30 -19.59 -32.26
C GLN A 118 18.04 -18.73 -32.07
N ILE A 119 17.37 -18.33 -33.15
CA ILE A 119 16.12 -17.57 -33.09
C ILE A 119 15.07 -18.32 -32.26
N SER A 120 14.96 -19.63 -32.47
CA SER A 120 13.99 -20.48 -31.76
C SER A 120 14.20 -20.47 -30.24
N GLN A 121 15.45 -20.40 -29.77
CA GLN A 121 15.76 -20.31 -28.34
C GLN A 121 15.41 -18.94 -27.74
N HIS A 122 15.55 -17.86 -28.52
CA HIS A 122 15.24 -16.51 -28.06
C HIS A 122 13.74 -16.21 -27.99
N ILE A 123 12.88 -16.93 -28.72
CA ILE A 123 11.41 -16.78 -28.64
C ILE A 123 10.91 -16.92 -27.20
N ASN A 124 11.49 -17.83 -26.41
CA ASN A 124 11.10 -18.01 -25.01
C ASN A 124 11.36 -16.76 -24.17
N SER A 125 12.53 -16.14 -24.32
CA SER A 125 12.87 -14.89 -23.64
C SER A 125 11.98 -13.73 -24.07
N ILE A 126 11.59 -13.68 -25.35
CA ILE A 126 10.66 -12.67 -25.87
C ILE A 126 9.27 -12.83 -25.23
N VAL A 127 8.74 -14.06 -25.15
CA VAL A 127 7.43 -14.32 -24.53
C VAL A 127 7.44 -13.98 -23.04
N MET A 128 8.52 -14.32 -22.32
CA MET A 128 8.67 -13.93 -20.91
C MET A 128 8.79 -12.41 -20.74
N ALA A 129 9.52 -11.74 -21.63
CA ALA A 129 9.64 -10.29 -21.63
C ALA A 129 8.29 -9.60 -21.90
N LEU A 130 7.48 -10.13 -22.82
CA LEU A 130 6.12 -9.63 -23.09
C LEU A 130 5.22 -9.75 -21.85
N ALA A 131 5.19 -10.90 -21.18
CA ALA A 131 4.41 -11.06 -19.94
C ALA A 131 4.92 -10.18 -18.78
N GLY A 132 6.22 -9.86 -18.76
CA GLY A 132 6.78 -8.87 -17.85
C GLY A 132 6.35 -7.44 -18.20
N ALA A 133 6.37 -7.11 -19.49
CA ALA A 133 5.96 -5.81 -20.01
C ALA A 133 4.46 -5.55 -19.80
N ASP A 134 3.60 -6.55 -20.00
CA ASP A 134 2.15 -6.44 -19.75
C ASP A 134 1.89 -5.97 -18.31
N ARG A 135 2.54 -6.59 -17.31
CA ARG A 135 2.40 -6.15 -15.90
C ARG A 135 2.90 -4.73 -15.63
N VAL A 136 3.89 -4.28 -16.38
CA VAL A 136 4.41 -2.90 -16.26
C VAL A 136 3.45 -1.92 -16.93
N PHE A 137 2.92 -2.26 -18.10
CA PHE A 137 1.92 -1.44 -18.79
C PHE A 137 0.62 -1.37 -18.01
N ASP A 138 0.14 -2.47 -17.44
CA ASP A 138 -1.04 -2.48 -16.56
C ASP A 138 -0.86 -1.48 -15.39
N LEU A 139 0.32 -1.42 -14.78
CA LEU A 139 0.62 -0.47 -13.71
C LEU A 139 0.74 0.98 -14.22
N MET A 140 1.29 1.18 -15.43
CA MET A 140 1.43 2.50 -16.05
C MET A 140 0.10 3.08 -16.53
N ASP A 141 -0.86 2.21 -16.87
CA ASP A 141 -2.20 2.56 -17.33
C ASP A 141 -3.16 2.86 -16.15
N GLU A 142 -2.75 2.58 -14.91
CA GLU A 142 -3.53 2.91 -13.72
C GLU A 142 -3.70 4.44 -13.59
N GLU A 143 -4.94 4.89 -13.45
CA GLU A 143 -5.24 6.31 -13.38
C GLU A 143 -4.78 6.91 -12.03
N PRO A 144 -3.99 7.99 -12.03
CA PRO A 144 -3.64 8.69 -10.80
C PRO A 144 -4.86 9.24 -10.07
N GLU A 145 -4.72 9.42 -8.76
CA GLU A 145 -5.74 10.07 -7.94
C GLU A 145 -6.10 11.47 -8.50
N VAL A 146 -7.35 11.65 -8.90
CA VAL A 146 -7.85 12.96 -9.37
C VAL A 146 -8.22 13.84 -8.16
N ASP A 147 -7.79 15.10 -8.17
CA ASP A 147 -8.22 16.11 -7.22
C ASP A 147 -8.88 17.30 -7.91
N ASN A 148 -10.21 17.38 -7.80
CA ASN A 148 -11.03 18.47 -8.32
C ASN A 148 -11.31 19.56 -7.27
N GLY A 149 -10.66 19.49 -6.10
CA GLY A 149 -10.80 20.47 -5.04
C GLY A 149 -10.27 21.85 -5.46
N TYR A 150 -10.96 22.91 -5.02
CA TYR A 150 -10.58 24.29 -5.27
C TYR A 150 -10.49 25.13 -3.99
N VAL A 151 -10.99 24.62 -2.86
CA VAL A 151 -10.79 25.20 -1.53
C VAL A 151 -9.39 24.81 -1.04
N THR A 152 -8.60 25.79 -0.62
CA THR A 152 -7.22 25.61 -0.17
C THR A 152 -7.04 26.01 1.29
N LEU A 153 -6.01 25.51 1.94
CA LEU A 153 -5.69 25.83 3.32
C LEU A 153 -4.62 26.95 3.36
N VAL A 154 -4.87 28.01 4.13
CA VAL A 154 -3.93 29.14 4.25
C VAL A 154 -3.70 29.55 5.70
N ASN A 155 -2.51 30.09 5.97
CA ASN A 155 -2.26 30.82 7.22
C ASN A 155 -3.05 32.14 7.21
N ALA A 156 -3.68 32.47 8.32
CA ALA A 156 -4.53 33.66 8.44
C ALA A 156 -4.23 34.42 9.75
N LYS A 157 -4.39 35.74 9.74
CA LYS A 157 -4.44 36.55 10.96
C LYS A 157 -5.83 37.12 11.15
N GLU A 158 -6.21 37.28 12.42
CA GLU A 158 -7.44 37.97 12.77
C GLU A 158 -7.11 39.47 12.95
N VAL A 159 -7.65 40.31 12.08
CA VAL A 159 -7.53 41.77 12.15
C VAL A 159 -8.94 42.34 12.17
N ASP A 160 -9.29 43.06 13.25
CA ASP A 160 -10.62 43.67 13.44
C ASP A 160 -11.80 42.67 13.29
N GLY A 161 -11.60 41.41 13.70
CA GLY A 161 -12.60 40.34 13.62
C GLY A 161 -12.76 39.71 12.23
N GLN A 162 -11.92 40.08 11.26
CA GLN A 162 -11.87 39.45 9.93
C GLN A 162 -10.60 38.62 9.75
N LEU A 163 -10.74 37.48 9.09
CA LEU A 163 -9.62 36.61 8.71
C LEU A 163 -8.97 37.16 7.45
N VAL A 164 -7.69 37.49 7.56
CA VAL A 164 -6.86 37.97 6.45
C VAL A 164 -5.74 36.97 6.22
N GLU A 165 -5.60 36.49 4.99
CA GLU A 165 -4.49 35.61 4.58
C GLU A 165 -3.13 36.28 4.87
N CYS A 166 -2.21 35.53 5.47
CA CYS A 166 -0.86 35.99 5.75
C CYS A 166 0.18 34.92 5.39
N LYS A 167 1.37 35.36 5.00
CA LYS A 167 2.50 34.45 4.73
C LYS A 167 3.21 33.99 6.01
N GLU A 168 3.10 34.79 7.06
CA GLU A 168 3.70 34.51 8.36
C GLU A 168 2.79 33.59 9.19
N ARG A 169 3.40 32.72 9.99
CA ARG A 169 2.68 31.77 10.84
C ARG A 169 2.15 32.47 12.08
N THR A 170 0.84 32.48 12.23
CA THR A 170 0.12 33.14 13.33
C THR A 170 -0.52 32.15 14.30
N GLY A 171 -0.47 30.85 13.98
CA GLY A 171 -1.18 29.79 14.71
C GLY A 171 -2.68 29.72 14.35
N VAL A 172 -3.15 30.54 13.41
CA VAL A 172 -4.53 30.54 12.93
C VAL A 172 -4.54 30.15 11.46
N TRP A 173 -5.35 29.15 11.15
CA TRP A 173 -5.54 28.62 9.81
C TRP A 173 -6.95 28.91 9.32
N ALA A 174 -7.11 29.11 8.02
CA ALA A 174 -8.40 29.31 7.39
C ALA A 174 -8.51 28.58 6.05
N TRP A 175 -9.70 28.07 5.77
CA TRP A 175 -10.10 27.62 4.46
C TRP A 175 -10.35 28.82 3.56
N LYS A 176 -9.63 28.88 2.45
CA LYS A 176 -9.84 29.86 1.39
C LYS A 176 -10.77 29.25 0.35
N HIS A 177 -12.00 29.75 0.29
CA HIS A 177 -13.02 29.30 -0.65
C HIS A 177 -13.23 30.38 -1.73
N PRO A 178 -12.71 30.17 -2.96
CA PRO A 178 -13.01 31.03 -4.10
C PRO A 178 -14.39 30.69 -4.69
N HIS A 179 -15.22 31.71 -4.91
CA HIS A 179 -16.53 31.60 -5.53
C HIS A 179 -16.48 31.96 -7.02
N GLU A 180 -17.49 31.52 -7.78
CA GLU A 180 -17.57 31.76 -9.24
C GLU A 180 -17.69 33.25 -9.59
N ASP A 181 -18.17 34.08 -8.66
CA ASP A 181 -18.27 35.54 -8.81
C ASP A 181 -16.94 36.28 -8.57
N GLY A 182 -15.86 35.54 -8.28
CA GLY A 182 -14.53 36.09 -7.99
C GLY A 182 -14.34 36.54 -6.54
N SER A 183 -15.36 36.43 -5.69
CA SER A 183 -15.23 36.68 -4.25
C SER A 183 -14.53 35.50 -3.55
N VAL A 184 -13.90 35.78 -2.41
CA VAL A 184 -13.22 34.77 -1.60
C VAL A 184 -13.77 34.83 -0.18
N THR A 185 -14.23 33.69 0.33
CA THR A 185 -14.61 33.54 1.74
C THR A 185 -13.53 32.82 2.50
N TYR A 186 -13.19 33.34 3.68
CA TYR A 186 -12.27 32.69 4.61
C TYR A 186 -13.07 32.12 5.79
N THR A 187 -13.00 30.80 5.97
CA THR A 187 -13.60 30.10 7.11
C THR A 187 -12.49 29.66 8.05
N ARG A 188 -12.54 30.01 9.33
CA ARG A 188 -11.55 29.55 10.31
C ARG A 188 -11.55 28.03 10.39
N LEU A 189 -10.36 27.44 10.43
CA LEU A 189 -10.19 26.01 10.68
C LEU A 189 -10.50 25.72 12.15
N MET A 190 -11.66 25.13 12.41
CA MET A 190 -12.14 24.88 13.79
C MET A 190 -12.14 23.38 14.13
N GLY A 191 -12.23 22.51 13.12
CA GLY A 191 -12.27 21.07 13.36
C GLY A 191 -13.69 20.51 13.53
N ASP A 192 -14.72 21.16 12.97
CA ASP A 192 -16.09 20.61 12.92
C ASP A 192 -16.20 19.62 11.77
N VAL A 193 -16.45 18.35 12.06
CA VAL A 193 -16.56 17.30 11.03
C VAL A 193 -17.92 16.63 11.14
N ARG A 194 -18.65 16.58 10.02
CA ARG A 194 -20.02 16.05 9.95
C ARG A 194 -20.17 15.08 8.79
N MET A 195 -20.88 13.99 9.01
CA MET A 195 -21.26 13.01 8.00
C MET A 195 -22.77 12.77 8.08
N GLU A 196 -23.44 12.74 6.94
CA GLU A 196 -24.91 12.66 6.87
C GLU A 196 -25.37 11.56 5.92
N HIS A 197 -26.13 10.60 6.44
CA HIS A 197 -26.75 9.51 5.67
C HIS A 197 -25.80 8.81 4.70
N MET A 198 -24.63 8.39 5.19
CA MET A 198 -23.56 7.87 4.34
C MET A 198 -23.63 6.35 4.20
N ASP A 199 -23.72 5.89 2.96
CA ASP A 199 -23.52 4.50 2.56
C ASP A 199 -22.19 4.37 1.81
N PHE A 200 -21.39 3.34 2.11
CA PHE A 200 -20.10 3.14 1.46
C PHE A 200 -19.67 1.67 1.39
N GLY A 201 -19.06 1.25 0.30
CA GLY A 201 -18.43 -0.06 0.11
C GLY A 201 -17.17 0.06 -0.74
N TYR A 202 -16.16 -0.78 -0.47
CA TYR A 202 -14.91 -0.82 -1.25
C TYR A 202 -15.12 -1.40 -2.64
N THR A 203 -16.09 -2.30 -2.79
CA THR A 203 -16.57 -2.81 -4.07
C THR A 203 -18.07 -2.56 -4.19
N PRO A 204 -18.60 -2.33 -5.41
CA PRO A 204 -20.03 -2.09 -5.62
C PRO A 204 -20.95 -3.17 -5.04
N ASP A 205 -20.43 -4.41 -5.02
CA ASP A 205 -21.07 -5.63 -4.55
C ASP A 205 -21.07 -5.80 -3.02
N LYS A 206 -20.27 -5.02 -2.27
CA LYS A 206 -20.17 -5.15 -0.82
C LYS A 206 -20.13 -3.80 -0.11
N ILE A 207 -21.31 -3.37 0.34
CA ILE A 207 -21.46 -2.20 1.22
C ILE A 207 -20.96 -2.55 2.63
N VAL A 208 -20.15 -1.67 3.21
CA VAL A 208 -19.53 -1.78 4.54
C VAL A 208 -20.17 -0.83 5.54
N LEU A 209 -20.56 0.36 5.11
CA LEU A 209 -21.22 1.38 5.94
C LEU A 209 -22.64 1.61 5.43
N HIS A 210 -23.60 1.70 6.35
CA HIS A 210 -25.01 1.82 6.06
C HIS A 210 -25.63 2.99 6.83
N ASP A 211 -26.12 3.99 6.11
CA ASP A 211 -26.79 5.18 6.67
C ASP A 211 -26.07 5.82 7.88
N ILE A 212 -24.74 5.98 7.76
CA ILE A 212 -23.93 6.55 8.83
C ILE A 212 -24.17 8.06 8.91
N SER A 213 -24.60 8.52 10.08
CA SER A 213 -24.67 9.93 10.42
C SER A 213 -23.91 10.20 11.72
N LEU A 214 -22.93 11.10 11.68
CA LEU A 214 -22.13 11.47 12.85
C LEU A 214 -21.68 12.93 12.79
N PHE A 215 -21.38 13.49 13.95
CA PHE A 215 -20.75 14.80 14.06
C PHE A 215 -19.76 14.84 15.21
N ALA A 216 -18.69 15.60 15.01
CA ALA A 216 -17.68 15.94 16.01
C ALA A 216 -17.58 17.47 16.09
N GLU A 217 -17.81 18.01 17.29
CA GLU A 217 -17.68 19.45 17.55
C GLU A 217 -16.19 19.83 17.71
N PRO A 218 -15.81 21.09 17.42
CA PRO A 218 -14.46 21.59 17.64
C PRO A 218 -13.91 21.26 19.04
N GLY A 219 -12.76 20.56 19.09
CA GLY A 219 -12.10 20.19 20.34
C GLY A 219 -12.64 18.93 21.02
N GLN A 220 -13.65 18.28 20.43
CA GLN A 220 -14.28 17.08 20.99
C GLN A 220 -13.46 15.81 20.70
N LYS A 221 -13.32 14.94 21.71
CA LYS A 221 -12.77 13.59 21.57
C LYS A 221 -13.89 12.59 21.30
N VAL A 222 -13.89 12.02 20.11
CA VAL A 222 -14.87 11.04 19.63
C VAL A 222 -14.21 9.66 19.56
N ALA A 223 -14.66 8.73 20.40
CA ALA A 223 -14.21 7.34 20.36
C ALA A 223 -15.12 6.47 19.50
N PHE A 224 -14.53 5.64 18.64
CA PHE A 224 -15.22 4.58 17.92
C PHE A 224 -15.03 3.24 18.62
N VAL A 225 -16.14 2.62 19.02
CA VAL A 225 -16.15 1.31 19.71
C VAL A 225 -17.00 0.33 18.90
N GLY A 226 -16.56 -0.92 18.80
CA GLY A 226 -17.30 -1.96 18.08
C GLY A 226 -16.41 -3.15 17.70
N ALA A 227 -17.01 -4.23 17.22
CA ALA A 227 -16.27 -5.42 16.79
C ALA A 227 -15.33 -5.12 15.59
N THR A 228 -14.37 -6.02 15.36
CA THR A 228 -13.57 -6.00 14.12
C THR A 228 -14.50 -6.14 12.91
N GLY A 229 -14.32 -5.31 11.89
CA GLY A 229 -15.20 -5.27 10.72
C GLY A 229 -16.46 -4.42 10.85
N ALA A 230 -16.70 -3.77 12.00
CA ALA A 230 -17.87 -2.91 12.20
C ALA A 230 -17.85 -1.58 11.41
N GLY A 231 -16.74 -1.24 10.74
CA GLY A 231 -16.64 -0.04 9.90
C GLY A 231 -15.80 1.13 10.46
N LYS A 232 -15.20 0.99 11.66
CA LYS A 232 -14.43 2.07 12.35
C LYS A 232 -13.31 2.67 11.47
N THR A 233 -12.43 1.83 10.95
CA THR A 233 -11.32 2.24 10.06
C THR A 233 -11.84 2.76 8.71
N THR A 234 -13.03 2.33 8.27
CA THR A 234 -13.62 2.82 7.02
C THR A 234 -14.07 4.27 7.19
N ILE A 235 -14.66 4.64 8.33
CA ILE A 235 -15.02 6.03 8.63
C ILE A 235 -13.78 6.93 8.61
N THR A 236 -12.69 6.52 9.28
CA THR A 236 -11.46 7.32 9.33
C THR A 236 -10.80 7.47 7.95
N ASN A 237 -10.83 6.43 7.11
CA ASN A 237 -10.34 6.51 5.74
C ASN A 237 -11.12 7.50 4.88
N LEU A 238 -12.44 7.62 5.10
CA LEU A 238 -13.30 8.54 4.35
C LEU A 238 -13.11 9.99 4.79
N ILE A 239 -12.88 10.23 6.08
CA ILE A 239 -12.50 11.58 6.58
C ILE A 239 -11.17 12.04 5.97
N ASN A 240 -10.21 11.12 5.76
CA ASN A 240 -8.94 11.43 5.08
C ASN A 240 -9.05 11.54 3.55
N ARG A 241 -10.23 11.25 2.99
CA ARG A 241 -10.47 11.18 1.54
C ARG A 241 -9.45 10.26 0.83
N PHE A 242 -9.20 9.08 1.40
CA PHE A 242 -8.51 7.98 0.69
C PHE A 242 -9.43 7.26 -0.30
N TYR A 243 -10.73 7.38 -0.08
CA TYR A 243 -11.76 6.96 -1.01
C TYR A 243 -12.69 8.14 -1.22
N ASP A 244 -13.10 8.38 -2.47
CA ASP A 244 -14.07 9.41 -2.76
C ASP A 244 -15.48 8.96 -2.35
N VAL A 245 -16.27 9.92 -1.86
CA VAL A 245 -17.66 9.74 -1.46
C VAL A 245 -18.59 10.56 -2.34
N ALA A 246 -19.87 10.19 -2.34
CA ALA A 246 -20.90 10.99 -3.00
C ALA A 246 -20.91 12.43 -2.45
N ASP A 247 -21.15 13.38 -3.35
CA ASP A 247 -21.04 14.80 -3.06
C ASP A 247 -21.94 15.23 -1.89
N GLY A 248 -21.39 16.03 -0.96
CA GLY A 248 -22.13 16.63 0.15
C GLY A 248 -22.36 15.72 1.36
N LYS A 249 -21.91 14.46 1.31
CA LYS A 249 -22.07 13.50 2.42
C LYS A 249 -21.15 13.73 3.60
N ILE A 250 -20.01 14.38 3.38
CA ILE A 250 -19.05 14.74 4.42
C ILE A 250 -18.74 16.23 4.34
N ARG A 251 -18.76 16.90 5.50
CA ARG A 251 -18.43 18.32 5.64
C ARG A 251 -17.36 18.52 6.69
N TYR A 252 -16.43 19.42 6.40
CA TYR A 252 -15.40 19.90 7.32
C TYR A 252 -15.54 21.43 7.42
N ASP A 253 -15.83 21.94 8.63
CA ASP A 253 -16.15 23.34 8.92
C ASP A 253 -17.28 23.87 8.02
N GLY A 254 -18.27 23.01 7.74
CA GLY A 254 -19.40 23.27 6.85
C GLY A 254 -19.09 23.14 5.34
N ILE A 255 -17.82 23.01 4.94
CA ILE A 255 -17.37 22.88 3.56
C ILE A 255 -17.44 21.40 3.15
N ASN A 256 -18.05 21.12 2.00
CA ASN A 256 -18.06 19.77 1.44
C ASN A 256 -16.62 19.31 1.15
N ILE A 257 -16.25 18.13 1.68
CA ILE A 257 -14.89 17.62 1.63
C ILE A 257 -14.38 17.41 0.19
N ASN A 258 -15.26 17.09 -0.76
CA ASN A 258 -14.92 16.91 -2.18
C ASN A 258 -14.44 18.21 -2.84
N LYS A 259 -14.76 19.37 -2.26
CA LYS A 259 -14.34 20.70 -2.75
C LYS A 259 -13.01 21.16 -2.18
N ILE A 260 -12.52 20.51 -1.12
CA ILE A 260 -11.23 20.79 -0.50
C ILE A 260 -10.16 20.02 -1.25
N LYS A 261 -9.05 20.69 -1.59
CA LYS A 261 -7.89 20.02 -2.18
C LYS A 261 -7.37 18.94 -1.23
N LYS A 262 -7.01 17.79 -1.78
CA LYS A 262 -6.57 16.62 -1.00
C LYS A 262 -5.32 16.92 -0.19
N ASP A 263 -4.36 17.64 -0.77
CA ASP A 263 -3.14 18.03 -0.05
C ASP A 263 -3.44 18.96 1.14
N ASP A 264 -4.30 19.96 0.93
CA ASP A 264 -4.71 20.90 1.97
C ASP A 264 -5.55 20.23 3.07
N LEU A 265 -6.44 19.30 2.69
CA LEU A 265 -7.20 18.46 3.61
C LEU A 265 -6.25 17.63 4.47
N ARG A 266 -5.32 16.90 3.86
CA ARG A 266 -4.36 16.03 4.56
C ARG A 266 -3.37 16.84 5.40
N HIS A 267 -3.09 18.09 5.04
CA HIS A 267 -2.30 19.00 5.88
C HIS A 267 -3.06 19.46 7.14
N SER A 268 -4.39 19.57 7.05
CA SER A 268 -5.25 19.93 8.19
C SER A 268 -5.55 18.76 9.14
N LEU A 269 -5.19 17.53 8.76
CA LEU A 269 -5.48 16.30 9.50
C LEU A 269 -4.20 15.61 9.95
N GLY A 270 -4.11 15.24 11.23
CA GLY A 270 -3.05 14.36 11.74
C GLY A 270 -3.53 12.91 11.78
N ILE A 271 -2.66 11.97 11.40
CA ILE A 271 -2.97 10.54 11.53
C ILE A 271 -1.86 9.80 12.28
N VAL A 272 -2.27 9.01 13.28
CA VAL A 272 -1.41 8.03 13.95
C VAL A 272 -2.06 6.67 13.77
N LEU A 273 -1.48 5.84 12.91
CA LEU A 273 -1.97 4.50 12.60
C LEU A 273 -1.50 3.47 13.65
N GLN A 274 -2.24 2.35 13.71
CA GLN A 274 -1.89 1.19 14.55
C GLN A 274 -0.50 0.63 14.19
N GLU A 275 -0.20 0.49 12.89
CA GLU A 275 1.13 0.10 12.41
C GLU A 275 1.91 1.34 11.98
N THR A 276 2.95 1.68 12.75
CA THR A 276 3.77 2.85 12.47
C THR A 276 4.84 2.54 11.43
N ASN A 277 4.90 3.36 10.39
CA ASN A 277 5.97 3.33 9.40
C ASN A 277 6.97 4.48 9.60
N LEU A 278 8.23 4.12 9.76
CA LEU A 278 9.39 5.00 9.85
C LEU A 278 10.22 4.87 8.57
N PHE A 279 10.74 5.98 8.10
CA PHE A 279 11.56 6.03 6.90
C PHE A 279 13.03 5.76 7.23
N THR A 280 13.76 5.23 6.26
CA THR A 280 15.22 5.18 6.35
C THR A 280 15.77 6.60 6.39
N GLY A 281 16.43 6.96 7.49
CA GLY A 281 16.85 8.33 7.79
C GLY A 281 17.08 8.51 9.29
N THR A 282 17.49 9.69 9.73
CA THR A 282 17.70 9.97 11.16
C THR A 282 16.39 10.02 11.94
N VAL A 283 16.45 9.88 13.27
CA VAL A 283 15.30 10.13 14.16
C VAL A 283 14.77 11.55 13.97
N MET A 284 15.65 12.54 13.84
CA MET A 284 15.28 13.93 13.61
C MET A 284 14.49 14.10 12.30
N GLU A 285 14.97 13.55 11.19
CA GLU A 285 14.27 13.60 9.90
C GLU A 285 12.92 12.90 9.95
N ASN A 286 12.83 11.79 10.67
CA ASN A 286 11.57 11.08 10.86
C ASN A 286 10.53 11.90 11.64
N ILE A 287 10.96 12.69 12.63
CA ILE A 287 10.07 13.62 13.34
C ILE A 287 9.69 14.77 12.41
N ARG A 288 10.69 15.40 11.77
CA ARG A 288 10.53 16.52 10.82
C ARG A 288 9.65 16.17 9.61
N TYR A 289 9.46 14.89 9.30
CA TYR A 289 8.52 14.49 8.25
C TYR A 289 7.09 15.00 8.48
N GLY A 290 6.67 15.23 9.73
CA GLY A 290 5.37 15.85 10.02
C GLY A 290 5.27 17.32 9.60
N LYS A 291 6.40 18.02 9.55
CA LYS A 291 6.52 19.42 9.15
C LYS A 291 7.93 19.67 8.60
N LEU A 292 8.08 19.64 7.27
CA LEU A 292 9.39 19.63 6.61
C LEU A 292 10.24 20.88 6.88
N ASP A 293 9.61 22.01 7.13
CA ASP A 293 10.22 23.29 7.50
C ASP A 293 10.41 23.46 9.02
N ALA A 294 10.19 22.41 9.82
CA ALA A 294 10.34 22.48 11.27
C ALA A 294 11.81 22.61 11.70
N THR A 295 12.07 23.53 12.62
CA THR A 295 13.41 23.68 13.20
C THR A 295 13.75 22.49 14.11
N ASP A 296 15.04 22.29 14.41
CA ASP A 296 15.47 21.26 15.36
C ASP A 296 14.81 21.44 16.73
N GLU A 297 14.62 22.68 17.18
CA GLU A 297 13.97 23.02 18.45
C GLU A 297 12.49 22.64 18.45
N GLU A 298 11.76 22.90 17.36
CA GLU A 298 10.36 22.46 17.20
C GLU A 298 10.26 20.93 17.25
N CYS A 299 11.19 20.22 16.59
CA CYS A 299 11.22 18.76 16.60
C CYS A 299 11.53 18.18 17.98
N ILE A 300 12.47 18.78 18.73
CA ILE A 300 12.79 18.38 20.10
C ILE A 300 11.63 18.70 21.05
N ALA A 301 10.95 19.83 20.86
CA ALA A 301 9.75 20.17 21.63
C ALA A 301 8.62 19.16 21.40
N ALA A 302 8.39 18.77 20.15
CA ALA A 302 7.42 17.74 19.78
C ALA A 302 7.78 16.36 20.38
N ALA A 303 9.05 15.98 20.35
CA ALA A 303 9.53 14.77 20.99
C ALA A 303 9.34 14.78 22.51
N LYS A 304 9.52 15.94 23.18
CA LYS A 304 9.22 16.08 24.60
C LYS A 304 7.73 15.96 24.90
N LEU A 305 6.88 16.60 24.09
CA LEU A 305 5.42 16.51 24.22
C LEU A 305 4.94 15.05 24.10
N ALA A 306 5.53 14.30 23.17
CA ALA A 306 5.25 12.88 22.95
C ALA A 306 5.90 11.93 23.97
N ASN A 307 6.68 12.42 24.95
CA ASN A 307 7.53 11.62 25.85
C ASN A 307 8.56 10.73 25.12
N ALA A 308 9.00 11.13 23.93
CA ALA A 308 10.00 10.43 23.13
C ALA A 308 11.45 10.88 23.45
N ASP A 309 11.65 12.11 23.91
CA ASP A 309 12.99 12.72 24.10
C ASP A 309 13.93 11.88 24.97
N GLU A 310 13.42 11.26 26.05
CA GLU A 310 14.24 10.46 26.98
C GLU A 310 14.89 9.26 26.28
N PHE A 311 14.10 8.43 25.57
CA PHE A 311 14.68 7.26 24.90
C PHE A 311 15.50 7.66 23.68
N ILE A 312 15.13 8.74 22.98
CA ILE A 312 15.90 9.22 21.82
C ILE A 312 17.32 9.59 22.27
N ARG A 313 17.47 10.28 23.41
CA ARG A 313 18.78 10.63 23.97
C ARG A 313 19.60 9.43 24.44
N MET A 314 18.95 8.30 24.72
CA MET A 314 19.63 7.05 25.08
C MET A 314 20.12 6.27 23.86
N LEU A 315 19.70 6.64 22.64
CA LEU A 315 20.24 6.04 21.41
C LEU A 315 21.72 6.45 21.22
N PRO A 316 22.52 5.62 20.52
CA PRO A 316 23.96 5.87 20.36
C PRO A 316 24.32 7.26 19.82
N GLU A 317 23.50 7.81 18.92
CA GLU A 317 23.72 9.13 18.29
C GLU A 317 22.58 10.11 18.60
N GLY A 318 21.76 9.83 19.62
CA GLY A 318 20.63 10.68 19.97
C GLY A 318 19.63 10.84 18.82
N TYR A 319 19.26 12.08 18.52
CA TYR A 319 18.38 12.45 17.39
C TYR A 319 19.01 12.17 16.00
N ASN A 320 20.33 12.04 15.92
CA ASN A 320 21.03 11.75 14.67
C ASN A 320 21.11 10.25 14.37
N THR A 321 20.62 9.40 15.29
CA THR A 321 20.61 7.95 15.10
C THR A 321 19.91 7.58 13.80
N MET A 322 20.62 6.90 12.91
CA MET A 322 20.08 6.39 11.65
C MET A 322 19.11 5.24 11.92
N LEU A 323 17.89 5.37 11.41
CA LEU A 323 16.89 4.33 11.35
C LEU A 323 16.93 3.65 9.99
N THR A 324 16.88 2.33 9.98
CA THR A 324 16.82 1.50 8.76
C THR A 324 15.72 0.46 8.92
N SER A 325 15.28 -0.13 7.80
CA SER A 325 14.31 -1.24 7.80
C SER A 325 13.08 -0.98 8.66
N ASN A 326 12.42 0.17 8.46
CA ASN A 326 11.23 0.59 9.21
C ASN A 326 11.45 0.74 10.74
N GLY A 327 12.67 1.13 11.16
CA GLY A 327 13.02 1.21 12.57
C GLY A 327 13.11 -0.17 13.23
N GLY A 328 13.69 -1.15 12.52
CA GLY A 328 13.85 -2.53 13.02
C GLY A 328 14.71 -2.63 14.28
N ASN A 329 15.50 -1.61 14.59
CA ASN A 329 16.30 -1.47 15.80
C ASN A 329 15.54 -0.87 17.01
N LEU A 330 14.28 -0.46 16.85
CA LEU A 330 13.46 0.13 17.90
C LEU A 330 12.38 -0.86 18.39
N SER A 331 12.01 -0.75 19.67
CA SER A 331 10.84 -1.44 20.18
C SER A 331 9.56 -0.86 19.56
N GLN A 332 8.47 -1.64 19.56
CA GLN A 332 7.19 -1.16 19.03
C GLN A 332 6.70 0.12 19.72
N GLY A 333 6.82 0.20 21.05
CA GLY A 333 6.44 1.40 21.79
C GLY A 333 7.31 2.61 21.45
N GLN A 334 8.62 2.42 21.22
CA GLN A 334 9.49 3.50 20.76
C GLN A 334 9.10 4.00 19.36
N ARG A 335 8.79 3.10 18.43
CA ARG A 335 8.28 3.49 17.11
C ARG A 335 6.97 4.28 17.21
N GLN A 336 6.08 3.88 18.13
CA GLN A 336 4.83 4.59 18.39
C GLN A 336 5.08 6.00 18.95
N LEU A 337 5.99 6.15 19.92
CA LEU A 337 6.38 7.47 20.43
C LEU A 337 6.96 8.38 19.33
N LEU A 338 7.73 7.85 18.38
CA LEU A 338 8.21 8.62 17.23
C LEU A 338 7.08 9.04 16.29
N ALA A 339 6.10 8.17 16.03
CA ALA A 339 4.93 8.52 15.23
C ALA A 339 4.08 9.61 15.92
N ILE A 340 3.92 9.54 17.23
CA ILE A 340 3.25 10.58 18.04
C ILE A 340 4.04 11.89 17.96
N ALA A 341 5.38 11.86 18.07
CA ALA A 341 6.21 13.05 17.93
C ALA A 341 6.12 13.68 16.52
N ARG A 342 6.04 12.84 15.48
CA ARG A 342 5.82 13.29 14.09
C ARG A 342 4.45 13.96 13.92
N ALA A 343 3.40 13.41 14.52
CA ALA A 343 2.08 14.05 14.53
C ALA A 343 2.08 15.34 15.37
N ALA A 344 2.84 15.38 16.46
CA ALA A 344 2.96 16.55 17.33
C ALA A 344 3.61 17.74 16.63
N VAL A 345 4.66 17.53 15.81
CA VAL A 345 5.34 18.64 15.11
C VAL A 345 4.49 19.23 13.98
N ALA A 346 3.61 18.42 13.38
CA ALA A 346 2.65 18.87 12.38
C ALA A 346 1.59 19.83 12.98
N ASP A 347 1.27 19.66 14.27
CA ASP A 347 0.27 20.44 15.02
C ASP A 347 -1.09 20.63 14.29
N PRO A 348 -1.72 19.56 13.78
CA PRO A 348 -3.00 19.67 13.07
C PRO A 348 -4.17 19.84 14.06
N PRO A 349 -5.21 20.60 13.72
CA PRO A 349 -6.37 20.84 14.61
C PRO A 349 -7.32 19.65 14.73
N VAL A 350 -7.30 18.73 13.76
CA VAL A 350 -8.05 17.48 13.79
C VAL A 350 -7.08 16.32 13.72
N MET A 351 -7.33 15.28 14.51
CA MET A 351 -6.51 14.08 14.55
C MET A 351 -7.32 12.81 14.46
N ILE A 352 -6.74 11.81 13.80
CA ILE A 352 -7.23 10.44 13.72
C ILE A 352 -6.19 9.53 14.36
N LEU A 353 -6.62 8.76 15.35
CA LEU A 353 -5.77 7.94 16.20
C LEU A 353 -6.29 6.51 16.17
N ASP A 354 -5.51 5.59 15.62
CA ASP A 354 -5.82 4.17 15.59
C ASP A 354 -4.97 3.44 16.63
N GLU A 355 -5.57 3.19 17.80
CA GLU A 355 -4.84 2.79 18.98
C GLU A 355 -4.64 1.27 19.05
N ALA A 356 -3.44 0.78 18.74
CA ALA A 356 -3.08 -0.61 19.04
C ALA A 356 -1.81 -0.72 19.89
N THR A 357 -2.04 -0.99 21.17
CA THR A 357 -0.99 -1.15 22.19
C THR A 357 -0.82 -2.61 22.63
N SER A 358 -1.43 -3.57 21.95
CA SER A 358 -1.58 -4.97 22.42
C SER A 358 -0.27 -5.74 22.56
N SER A 359 0.87 -5.17 22.19
CA SER A 359 2.18 -5.82 22.17
C SER A 359 3.29 -4.97 22.80
N ILE A 360 2.92 -3.99 23.63
CA ILE A 360 3.84 -3.10 24.36
C ILE A 360 3.86 -3.51 25.83
N ASP A 361 5.02 -3.41 26.49
CA ASP A 361 5.11 -3.63 27.94
C ASP A 361 4.42 -2.51 28.73
N THR A 362 3.90 -2.83 29.91
CA THR A 362 3.07 -1.93 30.74
C THR A 362 3.76 -0.59 31.08
N ARG A 363 5.09 -0.55 31.20
CA ARG A 363 5.82 0.68 31.50
C ARG A 363 5.87 1.58 30.27
N THR A 364 6.32 1.06 29.14
CA THR A 364 6.38 1.81 27.87
C THR A 364 4.99 2.27 27.43
N GLU A 365 4.00 1.42 27.62
CA GLU A 365 2.60 1.70 27.38
C GLU A 365 2.09 2.94 28.12
N THR A 366 2.40 3.07 29.41
CA THR A 366 2.00 4.25 30.20
C THR A 366 2.61 5.53 29.65
N ILE A 367 3.84 5.46 29.11
CA ILE A 367 4.55 6.59 28.51
C ILE A 367 3.86 6.99 27.19
N VAL A 368 3.54 5.99 26.35
CA VAL A 368 2.79 6.18 25.09
C VAL A 368 1.45 6.85 25.34
N GLN A 369 0.68 6.35 26.32
CA GLN A 369 -0.64 6.93 26.67
C GLN A 369 -0.52 8.40 27.06
N LYS A 370 0.44 8.75 27.93
CA LYS A 370 0.67 10.16 28.31
C LYS A 370 1.05 11.03 27.11
N GLY A 371 1.85 10.50 26.18
CA GLY A 371 2.18 11.20 24.94
C GLY A 371 0.95 11.44 24.07
N MET A 372 0.06 10.45 24.00
CA MET A 372 -1.20 10.55 23.27
C MET A 372 -2.15 11.57 23.92
N ASP A 373 -2.34 11.51 25.24
CA ASP A 373 -3.19 12.46 25.97
C ASP A 373 -2.71 13.90 25.80
N ALA A 374 -1.39 14.12 25.82
CA ALA A 374 -0.79 15.41 25.55
C ALA A 374 -1.05 15.88 24.12
N LEU A 375 -0.94 14.97 23.15
CA LEU A 375 -1.22 15.24 21.74
C LEU A 375 -2.71 15.58 21.51
N MET A 376 -3.64 14.95 22.24
CA MET A 376 -5.09 15.14 22.07
C MET A 376 -5.64 16.45 22.63
N LYS A 377 -4.86 17.19 23.43
CA LYS A 377 -5.37 18.35 24.16
C LYS A 377 -5.68 19.53 23.22
N GLY A 378 -6.92 20.02 23.25
CA GLY A 378 -7.35 21.22 22.51
C GLY A 378 -7.58 21.00 21.02
N ARG A 379 -7.75 19.75 20.59
CA ARG A 379 -7.93 19.35 19.19
C ARG A 379 -9.18 18.48 19.07
N THR A 380 -9.82 18.50 17.91
CA THR A 380 -10.86 17.49 17.61
C THR A 380 -10.16 16.17 17.34
N VAL A 381 -10.58 15.09 17.99
CA VAL A 381 -9.88 13.81 17.90
C VAL A 381 -10.87 12.70 17.61
N PHE A 382 -10.59 11.92 16.57
CA PHE A 382 -11.24 10.65 16.30
C PHE A 382 -10.33 9.53 16.75
N VAL A 383 -10.75 8.74 17.73
CA VAL A 383 -9.95 7.64 18.26
C VAL A 383 -10.64 6.31 18.05
N ILE A 384 -9.96 5.38 17.37
CA ILE A 384 -10.35 3.97 17.34
C ILE A 384 -9.76 3.35 18.60
N ALA A 385 -10.58 3.30 19.64
CA ALA A 385 -10.11 2.94 20.96
C ALA A 385 -10.17 1.42 21.17
N HIS A 386 -9.04 0.84 21.55
CA HIS A 386 -8.95 -0.56 22.02
C HIS A 386 -8.77 -0.66 23.53
N ARG A 387 -8.58 0.48 24.22
CA ARG A 387 -8.42 0.55 25.66
C ARG A 387 -9.60 1.18 26.35
N LEU A 388 -9.89 0.66 27.53
CA LEU A 388 -10.94 1.20 28.37
C LEU A 388 -10.67 2.66 28.79
N SER A 389 -9.43 2.99 29.16
CA SER A 389 -9.06 4.34 29.58
C SER A 389 -9.35 5.39 28.51
N THR A 390 -9.02 5.07 27.25
CA THR A 390 -9.26 5.95 26.09
C THR A 390 -10.75 6.15 25.85
N ILE A 391 -11.53 5.07 25.96
CA ILE A 391 -12.99 5.11 25.81
C ILE A 391 -13.61 5.96 26.93
N GLN A 392 -13.22 5.74 28.18
CA GLN A 392 -13.77 6.46 29.34
C GLN A 392 -13.46 7.96 29.31
N ASN A 393 -12.28 8.33 28.83
CA ASN A 393 -11.82 9.72 28.77
C ASN A 393 -12.27 10.45 27.50
N SER A 394 -13.11 9.83 26.67
CA SER A 394 -13.67 10.45 25.47
C SER A 394 -14.94 11.22 25.79
N ASP A 395 -15.10 12.38 25.15
CA ASP A 395 -16.27 13.25 25.35
C ASP A 395 -17.53 12.60 24.78
N VAL A 396 -17.39 11.91 23.64
CA VAL A 396 -18.46 11.13 23.00
C VAL A 396 -17.92 9.80 22.52
N ILE A 397 -18.71 8.75 22.74
CA ILE A 397 -18.46 7.39 22.26
C ILE A 397 -19.52 7.09 21.20
N MET A 398 -19.07 6.62 20.05
CA MET A 398 -19.88 6.15 18.92
C MET A 398 -19.73 4.63 18.85
N VAL A 399 -20.83 3.91 19.09
CA VAL A 399 -20.84 2.44 19.04
C VAL A 399 -21.26 2.01 17.64
N LEU A 400 -20.37 1.29 16.97
CA LEU A 400 -20.58 0.73 15.65
C LEU A 400 -20.89 -0.76 15.73
N ASP A 401 -21.91 -1.16 15.00
CA ASP A 401 -22.26 -2.57 14.80
C ASP A 401 -22.73 -2.79 13.36
N HIS A 402 -22.18 -3.79 12.69
CA HIS A 402 -22.53 -4.16 11.30
C HIS A 402 -22.63 -2.96 10.32
N GLY A 403 -21.69 -2.01 10.42
CA GLY A 403 -21.66 -0.85 9.53
C GLY A 403 -22.65 0.26 9.85
N ARG A 404 -23.28 0.25 11.03
CA ARG A 404 -24.23 1.27 11.51
C ARG A 404 -23.78 1.83 12.85
N ILE A 405 -24.10 3.10 13.12
CA ILE A 405 -23.99 3.67 14.46
C ILE A 405 -25.28 3.36 15.20
N ILE A 406 -25.16 2.58 16.28
CA ILE A 406 -26.32 2.11 17.06
C ILE A 406 -26.50 2.91 18.36
N GLU A 407 -25.42 3.45 18.93
CA GLU A 407 -25.45 4.19 20.18
C GLU A 407 -24.45 5.35 20.12
N ARG A 408 -24.79 6.42 20.83
CA ARG A 408 -23.97 7.62 20.97
C ARG A 408 -24.19 8.26 22.32
N GLY A 409 -23.11 8.48 23.07
CA GLY A 409 -23.20 9.16 24.37
C GLY A 409 -21.85 9.23 25.07
N SER A 410 -21.84 9.74 26.30
CA SER A 410 -20.68 9.62 27.20
C SER A 410 -20.62 8.21 27.81
N HIS A 411 -19.47 7.84 28.39
CA HIS A 411 -19.32 6.56 29.08
C HIS A 411 -20.44 6.29 30.08
N ASP A 412 -20.71 7.24 30.97
CA ASP A 412 -21.71 7.09 32.03
C ASP A 412 -23.13 6.93 31.47
N SER A 413 -23.46 7.67 30.40
CA SER A 413 -24.79 7.56 29.75
C SER A 413 -24.99 6.19 29.11
N LEU A 414 -23.99 5.69 28.37
CA LEU A 414 -24.09 4.41 27.67
C LEU A 414 -24.07 3.20 28.62
N ILE A 415 -23.38 3.31 29.77
CA ILE A 415 -23.46 2.30 30.83
C ILE A 415 -24.85 2.27 31.46
N ALA A 416 -25.47 3.43 31.69
CA ALA A 416 -26.81 3.51 32.26
C ALA A 416 -27.89 2.94 31.32
N GLU A 417 -27.71 3.08 30.00
CA GLU A 417 -28.62 2.54 28.98
C GLU A 417 -28.58 1.01 28.88
N GLN A 418 -27.52 0.35 29.39
CA GLN A 418 -27.34 -1.10 29.36
C GLN A 418 -27.45 -1.74 27.96
N GLY A 419 -27.12 -0.97 26.93
CA GLY A 419 -27.17 -1.40 25.53
C GLY A 419 -25.93 -2.20 25.07
N ARG A 420 -25.63 -2.14 23.77
CA ARG A 420 -24.50 -2.83 23.15
C ARG A 420 -23.16 -2.38 23.73
N TYR A 421 -23.00 -1.10 24.04
CA TYR A 421 -21.83 -0.59 24.74
C TYR A 421 -21.59 -1.33 26.06
N TYR A 422 -22.64 -1.47 26.87
CA TYR A 422 -22.57 -2.15 28.17
C TYR A 422 -22.19 -3.63 28.03
N GLN A 423 -22.72 -4.32 27.01
CA GLN A 423 -22.34 -5.69 26.71
C GLN A 423 -20.85 -5.82 26.34
N LEU A 424 -20.38 -4.93 25.45
CA LEU A 424 -18.96 -4.88 25.06
C LEU A 424 -18.06 -4.54 26.25
N TYR A 425 -18.53 -3.66 27.15
CA TYR A 425 -17.80 -3.24 28.33
C TYR A 425 -17.72 -4.32 29.41
N THR A 426 -18.82 -4.99 29.71
CA THR A 426 -18.89 -6.02 30.76
C THR A 426 -18.41 -7.40 30.31
N GLY A 427 -18.17 -7.58 29.00
CA GLY A 427 -17.85 -8.90 28.43
C GLY A 427 -19.01 -9.89 28.46
N SER A 428 -20.22 -9.41 28.78
CA SER A 428 -21.44 -10.21 28.81
C SER A 428 -21.96 -10.38 27.38
N PHE A 429 -21.32 -11.25 26.60
CA PHE A 429 -21.92 -11.72 25.35
C PHE A 429 -23.12 -12.60 25.70
N ASP A 430 -24.33 -12.13 25.40
CA ASP A 430 -25.52 -12.97 25.45
C ASP A 430 -25.30 -14.19 24.56
N LYS A 431 -25.28 -15.38 25.16
CA LYS A 431 -25.14 -16.70 24.50
C LYS A 431 -26.33 -17.06 23.58
N LYS A 432 -27.05 -16.09 23.02
CA LYS A 432 -28.30 -16.33 22.29
C LYS A 432 -28.21 -16.27 20.77
N GLU A 433 -27.06 -15.96 20.19
CA GLU A 433 -26.87 -15.98 18.73
C GLU A 433 -25.59 -16.75 18.35
N ALA A 434 -25.60 -18.05 18.65
CA ALA A 434 -24.68 -19.03 18.05
C ALA A 434 -25.49 -20.06 17.25
#